data_AF-A0A2G1WXK3-F1
#
_entry.id   AF-A0A2G1WXK3-F1
#
_cell.length_a   1.000
_cell.length_b   1.000
_cell.length_c   1.000
_cell.angle_alpha   90.00
_cell.angle_beta   90.00
_cell.angle_gamma   90.00
#
_symmetry.space_group_name_H-M   'P 1'
#
loop_
_entity.id
_entity.type
_entity.pdbx_description
1 polymer ?
#
loop_
_entity_poly.entity_id
_entity_poly.type
_entity_poly.pdbx_seq_one_letter_code
_entity_poly.pdbx_strand_id
1 'polypeptide(L)'
;MTFDTVTFLERNGVLEDMGDDVALTPEFKRQLGTTALEIDINTGMTAAAADLLDVNPDRVSFVGEDGSWRVLVDESIRGRWESRAAFVADLAAYQELSTWTDEWALVPEAARGQTLSAIRACLDFCPTCGGTIQLGTELVSSCCREYEVVAATCTECNARLFEMNAHAVETAK
;
A
#
# COMPACT_ATOMS: atom_id res chain seq x y z
N MET A 1 -16.91 -4.01 -18.19
CA MET A 1 -15.63 -4.73 -18.01
C MET A 1 -15.01 -4.20 -16.73
N THR A 2 -14.63 -5.09 -15.83
CA THR A 2 -13.88 -4.72 -14.61
C THR A 2 -12.47 -4.33 -15.02
N PHE A 3 -11.91 -3.29 -14.41
CA PHE A 3 -10.51 -2.92 -14.62
C PHE A 3 -9.60 -4.05 -14.12
N ASP A 4 -8.63 -4.45 -14.93
CA ASP A 4 -7.64 -5.48 -14.56
C ASP A 4 -6.35 -4.80 -14.09
N THR A 5 -6.15 -4.80 -12.78
CA THR A 5 -5.00 -4.17 -12.12
C THR A 5 -3.68 -4.79 -12.53
N VAL A 6 -3.58 -6.12 -12.60
CA VAL A 6 -2.29 -6.80 -12.89
C VAL A 6 -1.88 -6.51 -14.32
N THR A 7 -2.79 -6.71 -15.27
CA THR A 7 -2.55 -6.42 -16.68
C THR A 7 -2.16 -4.94 -16.90
N PHE A 8 -2.79 -4.01 -16.18
CA PHE A 8 -2.42 -2.59 -16.24
C PHE A 8 -0.99 -2.35 -15.75
N LEU A 9 -0.62 -2.89 -14.59
CA LEU A 9 0.69 -2.68 -13.98
C LEU A 9 1.81 -3.32 -14.81
N GLU A 10 1.60 -4.52 -15.35
CA GLU A 10 2.56 -5.19 -16.23
C GLU A 10 2.77 -4.44 -17.55
N ARG A 11 1.68 -4.04 -18.21
CA ARG A 11 1.77 -3.28 -19.47
C ARG A 11 2.52 -1.97 -19.30
N ASN A 12 2.42 -1.34 -18.13
CA ASN A 12 3.11 -0.10 -17.81
C ASN A 12 4.50 -0.32 -17.22
N GLY A 13 5.03 -1.55 -17.16
CA GLY A 13 6.37 -1.83 -16.65
C GLY A 13 6.54 -1.57 -15.15
N VAL A 14 5.44 -1.59 -14.40
CA VAL A 14 5.44 -1.48 -12.94
C VAL A 14 5.66 -2.85 -12.31
N LEU A 15 5.03 -3.88 -12.87
CA LEU A 15 5.22 -5.28 -12.50
C LEU A 15 5.92 -6.07 -13.61
N GLU A 16 6.66 -7.09 -13.21
CA GLU A 16 7.17 -8.15 -14.08
C GLU A 16 6.63 -9.52 -13.63
N ASP A 17 6.32 -10.36 -14.63
CA ASP A 17 5.87 -11.73 -14.46
C ASP A 17 7.06 -12.62 -14.04
N MET A 18 6.87 -13.33 -12.92
CA MET A 18 7.85 -14.25 -12.33
C MET A 18 7.40 -15.72 -12.43
N GLY A 19 6.43 -16.02 -13.31
CA GLY A 19 5.83 -17.33 -13.54
C GLY A 19 4.54 -17.50 -12.75
N ASP A 20 4.65 -18.00 -11.52
CA ASP A 20 3.49 -18.19 -10.63
C ASP A 20 3.26 -16.98 -9.69
N ASP A 21 4.02 -15.90 -9.88
CA ASP A 21 4.01 -14.71 -9.03
C ASP A 21 4.36 -13.44 -9.84
N VAL A 22 4.24 -12.27 -9.23
CA VAL A 22 4.59 -10.97 -9.81
C VAL A 22 5.52 -10.19 -8.86
N ALA A 23 6.43 -9.41 -9.43
CA ALA A 23 7.33 -8.54 -8.67
C ALA A 23 7.32 -7.13 -9.23
N LEU A 24 7.68 -6.13 -8.40
CA LEU A 24 7.94 -4.79 -8.92
C LEU A 24 9.18 -4.80 -9.79
N THR A 25 9.13 -4.13 -10.93
CA THR A 25 10.31 -3.95 -11.76
C THR A 25 11.40 -3.21 -10.97
N PRO A 26 12.70 -3.52 -11.18
CA PRO A 26 13.77 -2.92 -10.42
C PRO A 26 13.83 -1.38 -10.50
N GLU A 27 13.35 -0.81 -11.60
CA GLU A 27 13.29 0.63 -11.78
C GLU A 27 12.18 1.27 -10.94
N PHE A 28 10.95 0.80 -11.09
CA PHE A 28 9.80 1.31 -10.34
C PHE A 28 10.02 1.15 -8.83
N LYS A 29 10.53 -0.02 -8.41
CA LYS A 29 10.88 -0.32 -7.02
C LYS A 29 11.84 0.71 -6.41
N ARG A 30 12.88 1.09 -7.16
CA ARG A 30 13.88 2.07 -6.70
C ARG A 30 13.27 3.46 -6.55
N GLN A 31 12.48 3.91 -7.53
CA GLN A 31 11.87 5.23 -7.48
C GLN A 31 10.84 5.32 -6.35
N LEU A 32 9.97 4.32 -6.21
CA LEU A 32 9.03 4.21 -5.10
C LEU A 32 9.74 4.28 -3.75
N GLY A 33 10.86 3.56 -3.58
CA GLY A 33 11.65 3.60 -2.35
C GLY A 33 12.21 4.99 -2.04
N THR A 34 12.71 5.72 -3.05
CA THR A 34 13.18 7.10 -2.88
C THR A 34 12.04 8.02 -2.47
N THR A 35 10.91 7.98 -3.18
CA THR A 35 9.73 8.82 -2.90
C THR A 35 9.12 8.53 -1.55
N ALA A 36 9.08 7.27 -1.13
CA ALA A 36 8.64 6.88 0.21
C ALA A 36 9.50 7.51 1.31
N LEU A 37 10.82 7.49 1.17
CA LEU A 37 11.74 8.11 2.13
C LEU A 37 11.56 9.64 2.18
N GLU A 38 11.35 10.29 1.04
CA GLU A 38 11.11 11.72 0.98
C GLU A 38 9.81 12.13 1.68
N ILE A 39 8.73 11.36 1.47
CA ILE A 39 7.44 11.54 2.14
C ILE A 39 7.59 11.36 3.67
N ASP A 40 8.35 10.35 4.07
CA ASP A 40 8.55 9.98 5.47
C ASP A 40 9.31 11.05 6.26
N ILE A 41 10.41 11.58 5.68
CA ILE A 41 11.35 12.48 6.36
C ILE A 41 10.87 13.94 6.38
N ASN A 42 10.25 14.43 5.30
CA ASN A 42 10.04 15.87 5.10
C ASN A 42 8.69 16.41 5.59
N THR A 43 7.96 15.67 6.44
CA THR A 43 6.55 16.00 6.77
C THR A 43 5.66 16.03 5.51
N GLY A 44 6.11 15.42 4.41
CA GLY A 44 5.42 15.41 3.12
C GLY A 44 4.14 14.58 3.11
N MET A 45 3.97 13.71 4.11
CA MET A 45 2.81 12.83 4.26
C MET A 45 1.47 13.57 4.23
N THR A 46 1.33 14.72 4.91
CA THR A 46 0.07 15.50 4.87
C THR A 46 -0.20 16.05 3.47
N ALA A 47 0.82 16.60 2.81
CA ALA A 47 0.68 17.15 1.46
C ALA A 47 0.38 16.05 0.42
N ALA A 48 1.09 14.93 0.49
CA ALA A 48 0.87 13.78 -0.39
C ALA A 48 -0.52 13.15 -0.17
N ALA A 49 -0.98 13.05 1.08
CA ALA A 49 -2.32 12.58 1.40
C ALA A 49 -3.40 13.54 0.88
N ALA A 50 -3.18 14.84 1.02
CA ALA A 50 -4.10 15.86 0.53
C ALA A 50 -4.23 15.83 -0.99
N ASP A 51 -3.13 15.63 -1.70
CA ASP A 51 -3.11 15.48 -3.16
C ASP A 51 -3.85 14.20 -3.60
N LEU A 52 -3.53 13.05 -2.99
CA LEU A 52 -4.22 11.78 -3.27
C LEU A 52 -5.74 11.88 -3.06
N LEU A 53 -6.17 12.61 -2.03
CA LEU A 53 -7.58 12.75 -1.65
C LEU A 53 -8.28 13.94 -2.34
N ASP A 54 -7.55 14.75 -3.10
CA ASP A 54 -8.02 16.02 -3.69
C ASP A 54 -8.71 16.94 -2.66
N VAL A 55 -8.01 17.20 -1.55
CA VAL A 55 -8.50 18.07 -0.45
C VAL A 55 -7.43 19.06 0.00
N ASN A 56 -7.85 20.06 0.78
CA ASN A 56 -6.90 20.96 1.45
C ASN A 56 -6.13 20.19 2.55
N PRO A 57 -4.79 20.32 2.64
CA PRO A 57 -3.98 19.65 3.66
C PRO A 57 -4.36 19.97 5.10
N ASP A 58 -4.89 21.16 5.38
CA ASP A 58 -5.33 21.56 6.73
C ASP A 58 -6.53 20.74 7.25
N ARG A 59 -7.23 20.04 6.34
CA ARG A 59 -8.37 19.17 6.67
C ARG A 59 -7.94 17.73 6.93
N VAL A 60 -6.70 17.37 6.61
CA VAL A 60 -6.19 16.01 6.72
C VAL A 60 -5.57 15.78 8.11
N SER A 61 -5.98 14.70 8.75
CA SER A 61 -5.35 14.25 9.99
C SER A 61 -5.20 12.73 10.02
N PHE A 62 -4.37 12.25 10.94
CA PHE A 62 -3.99 10.85 11.03
C PHE A 62 -4.22 10.32 12.44
N VAL A 63 -4.70 9.09 12.55
CA VAL A 63 -4.83 8.37 13.82
C VAL A 63 -4.18 7.01 13.67
N GLY A 64 -3.13 6.78 14.45
CA GLY A 64 -2.48 5.46 14.59
C GLY A 64 -2.84 4.83 15.93
N GLU A 65 -3.34 3.60 15.90
CA GLU A 65 -3.51 2.74 17.08
C GLU A 65 -2.99 1.35 16.71
N ASP A 66 -2.40 0.60 17.65
CA ASP A 66 -1.70 -0.69 17.43
C ASP A 66 -2.30 -1.53 16.28
N GLY A 67 -1.56 -1.63 15.17
CA GLY A 67 -1.96 -2.41 13.98
C GLY A 67 -2.95 -1.73 13.04
N SER A 68 -3.18 -0.42 13.17
CA SER A 68 -4.04 0.35 12.28
C SER A 68 -3.56 1.80 12.07
N TRP A 69 -3.71 2.28 10.85
CA TRP A 69 -3.49 3.66 10.46
C TRP A 69 -4.71 4.20 9.74
N ARG A 70 -5.28 5.30 10.23
CA ARG A 70 -6.46 5.95 9.67
C ARG A 70 -6.11 7.32 9.14
N VAL A 71 -6.66 7.65 7.98
CA VAL A 71 -6.63 9.00 7.41
C VAL A 71 -8.03 9.59 7.52
N LEU A 72 -8.12 10.80 8.04
CA LEU A 72 -9.36 11.51 8.27
C LEU A 72 -9.38 12.81 7.46
N VAL A 73 -10.56 13.18 6.98
CA VAL A 73 -10.85 14.49 6.39
C VAL A 73 -12.03 15.08 7.15
N ASP A 74 -11.84 16.24 7.78
CA ASP A 74 -12.82 16.84 8.70
C ASP A 74 -13.35 15.81 9.72
N GLU A 75 -12.44 15.12 10.41
CA GLU A 75 -12.73 14.09 11.43
C GLU A 75 -13.46 12.83 10.91
N SER A 76 -13.74 12.75 9.61
CA SER A 76 -14.37 11.58 8.99
C SER A 76 -13.31 10.65 8.38
N ILE A 77 -13.33 9.37 8.77
CA ILE A 77 -12.39 8.36 8.24
C ILE A 77 -12.60 8.20 6.74
N ARG A 78 -11.53 8.42 5.96
CA ARG A 78 -11.52 8.22 4.50
C ARG A 78 -10.84 6.94 4.06
N GLY A 79 -9.89 6.45 4.85
CA GLY A 79 -9.22 5.19 4.57
C GLY A 79 -8.57 4.59 5.79
N ARG A 80 -8.26 3.31 5.69
CA ARG A 80 -7.61 2.51 6.72
C ARG A 80 -6.50 1.69 6.08
N TRP A 81 -5.41 1.58 6.82
CA TRP A 81 -4.20 0.86 6.48
C TRP A 81 -3.73 0.06 7.68
N GLU A 82 -2.95 -0.99 7.44
CA GLU A 82 -2.40 -1.88 8.46
C GLU A 82 -1.35 -1.16 9.31
N SER A 83 -0.67 -0.17 8.73
CA SER A 83 0.30 0.67 9.43
C SER A 83 0.55 1.99 8.72
N ARG A 84 1.28 2.89 9.38
CA ARG A 84 1.81 4.09 8.74
C ARG A 84 2.71 3.77 7.54
N ALA A 85 3.51 2.71 7.62
CA ALA A 85 4.37 2.30 6.50
C ALA A 85 3.55 1.86 5.29
N ALA A 86 2.43 1.18 5.52
CA ALA A 86 1.49 0.79 4.46
C ALA A 86 0.89 2.01 3.75
N PHE A 87 0.54 3.03 4.52
CA PHE A 87 0.04 4.28 3.96
C PHE A 87 1.12 5.04 3.16
N VAL A 88 2.36 5.13 3.69
CA VAL A 88 3.49 5.75 2.98
C VAL A 88 3.78 5.02 1.66
N ALA A 89 3.70 3.69 1.62
CA ALA A 89 3.83 2.92 0.38
C ALA A 89 2.79 3.34 -0.67
N ASP A 90 1.53 3.50 -0.29
CA ASP A 90 0.48 3.89 -1.25
C ASP A 90 0.64 5.33 -1.73
N LEU A 91 1.06 6.26 -0.86
CA LEU A 91 1.34 7.64 -1.27
C LEU A 91 2.50 7.69 -2.27
N ALA A 92 3.58 6.94 -2.00
CA ALA A 92 4.71 6.85 -2.91
C ALA A 92 4.28 6.22 -4.24
N ALA A 93 3.56 5.09 -4.22
CA ALA A 93 3.05 4.44 -5.42
C ALA A 93 2.13 5.37 -6.25
N TYR A 94 1.30 6.18 -5.59
CA TYR A 94 0.44 7.16 -6.27
C TYR A 94 1.25 8.27 -6.96
N GLN A 95 2.26 8.83 -6.29
CA GLN A 95 3.13 9.84 -6.89
C GLN A 95 3.94 9.27 -8.05
N GLU A 96 4.49 8.07 -7.88
CA GLU A 96 5.22 7.39 -8.94
C GLU A 96 4.32 7.11 -10.15
N LEU A 97 3.16 6.47 -9.96
CA LEU A 97 2.23 6.21 -11.06
C LEU A 97 1.81 7.48 -11.81
N SER A 98 1.63 8.59 -11.09
CA SER A 98 1.22 9.88 -11.67
C SER A 98 2.28 10.51 -12.58
N THR A 99 3.55 10.14 -12.40
CA THR A 99 4.66 10.60 -13.26
C THR A 99 5.12 9.53 -14.25
N TRP A 100 4.90 8.26 -13.92
CA TRP A 100 5.35 7.10 -14.68
C TRP A 100 4.53 6.85 -15.95
N THR A 101 3.21 7.08 -15.90
CA THR A 101 2.34 6.84 -17.05
C THR A 101 1.11 7.75 -17.05
N ASP A 102 0.83 8.37 -18.20
CA ASP A 102 -0.40 9.15 -18.40
C ASP A 102 -1.67 8.29 -18.29
N GLU A 103 -1.55 6.96 -18.46
CA GLU A 103 -2.67 6.04 -18.31
C GLU A 103 -3.22 5.99 -16.87
N TRP A 104 -2.44 6.39 -15.86
CA TRP A 104 -2.89 6.44 -14.48
C TRP A 104 -4.13 7.34 -14.31
N ALA A 105 -4.18 8.46 -15.04
CA ALA A 105 -5.32 9.37 -15.03
C ALA A 105 -6.62 8.71 -15.53
N LEU A 106 -6.51 7.64 -16.32
CA LEU A 106 -7.64 6.88 -16.88
C LEU A 106 -8.09 5.73 -15.97
N VAL A 107 -7.34 5.41 -14.91
CA VAL A 107 -7.72 4.35 -13.97
C VAL A 107 -8.99 4.77 -13.21
N PRO A 108 -10.05 3.94 -13.24
CA PRO A 108 -11.30 4.24 -12.53
C PRO A 108 -11.06 4.47 -11.04
N GLU A 109 -11.73 5.46 -10.46
CA GLU A 109 -11.60 5.81 -9.03
C GLU A 109 -11.75 4.58 -8.11
N ALA A 110 -12.75 3.72 -8.39
CA ALA A 110 -13.00 2.50 -7.63
C ALA A 110 -11.84 1.47 -7.69
N ALA A 111 -10.97 1.54 -8.69
CA ALA A 111 -9.83 0.64 -8.87
C ALA A 111 -8.51 1.24 -8.38
N ARG A 112 -8.44 2.55 -8.08
CA ARG A 112 -7.20 3.22 -7.68
C ARG A 112 -6.64 2.64 -6.38
N GLY A 113 -7.48 2.53 -5.34
CA GLY A 113 -7.06 1.93 -4.07
C GLY A 113 -6.57 0.49 -4.21
N GLN A 114 -7.27 -0.32 -5.02
CA GLN A 114 -6.84 -1.70 -5.32
C GLN A 114 -5.49 -1.73 -6.05
N THR A 115 -5.27 -0.80 -6.98
CA THR A 115 -4.02 -0.72 -7.74
C THR A 115 -2.83 -0.35 -6.86
N LEU A 116 -2.99 0.63 -5.96
CA LEU A 116 -1.96 0.98 -4.98
C LEU A 116 -1.67 -0.17 -4.01
N SER A 117 -2.73 -0.84 -3.52
CA SER A 117 -2.60 -2.01 -2.65
C SER A 117 -1.89 -3.18 -3.34
N ALA A 118 -2.09 -3.39 -4.65
CA ALA A 118 -1.41 -4.44 -5.41
C ALA A 118 0.10 -4.16 -5.53
N ILE A 119 0.50 -2.91 -5.78
CA ILE A 119 1.90 -2.48 -5.76
C ILE A 119 2.50 -2.74 -4.37
N ARG A 120 1.79 -2.35 -3.30
CA ARG A 120 2.25 -2.55 -1.92
C ARG A 120 2.45 -4.03 -1.57
N ALA A 121 1.58 -4.91 -2.06
CA ALA A 121 1.69 -6.35 -1.83
C ALA A 121 2.97 -6.96 -2.43
N CYS A 122 3.56 -6.32 -3.44
CA CYS A 122 4.78 -6.77 -4.11
C CYS A 122 6.06 -6.20 -3.47
N LEU A 123 5.97 -5.46 -2.36
CA LEU A 123 7.14 -4.91 -1.66
C LEU A 123 7.85 -5.97 -0.84
N ASP A 124 9.14 -6.16 -1.11
CA ASP A 124 10.06 -7.00 -0.32
C ASP A 124 10.94 -6.17 0.65
N PHE A 125 10.77 -4.85 0.67
CA PHE A 125 11.46 -3.91 1.56
C PHE A 125 10.48 -2.94 2.21
N CYS A 126 10.80 -2.49 3.42
CA CYS A 126 9.99 -1.55 4.17
C CYS A 126 10.21 -0.12 3.65
N PRO A 127 9.17 0.59 3.22
CA PRO A 127 9.28 1.93 2.64
C PRO A 127 9.76 2.99 3.64
N THR A 128 9.66 2.73 4.95
CA THR A 128 10.03 3.70 5.99
C THR A 128 11.37 3.42 6.66
N CYS A 129 11.81 2.15 6.73
CA CYS A 129 13.06 1.79 7.41
C CYS A 129 14.04 0.96 6.57
N GLY A 130 13.67 0.59 5.34
CA GLY A 130 14.49 -0.22 4.43
C GLY A 130 14.68 -1.69 4.83
N GLY A 131 14.10 -2.13 5.94
CA GLY A 131 14.19 -3.51 6.41
C GLY A 131 13.43 -4.49 5.52
N THR A 132 13.80 -5.77 5.55
CA THR A 132 13.15 -6.81 4.74
C THR A 132 11.68 -7.01 5.15
N ILE A 133 10.79 -7.18 4.17
CA ILE A 133 9.42 -7.63 4.38
C ILE A 133 9.38 -9.14 4.28
N GLN A 134 8.76 -9.78 5.27
CA GLN A 134 8.56 -11.22 5.27
C GLN A 134 7.07 -11.53 5.33
N LEU A 135 6.64 -12.46 4.47
CA LEU A 135 5.30 -13.05 4.54
C LEU A 135 5.28 -14.12 5.64
N GLY A 136 4.28 -14.03 6.51
CA GLY A 136 4.07 -14.99 7.59
C GLY A 136 2.59 -15.23 7.85
N THR A 137 2.29 -16.36 8.47
CA THR A 137 0.95 -16.69 8.92
C THR A 137 0.86 -16.48 10.43
N GLU A 138 -0.15 -15.74 10.89
CA GLU A 138 -0.32 -15.36 12.29
C GLU A 138 -1.75 -15.64 12.77
N LEU A 139 -1.91 -15.96 14.06
CA LEU A 139 -3.22 -16.06 14.71
C LEU A 139 -3.58 -14.71 15.35
N VAL A 140 -4.64 -14.08 14.87
CA VAL A 140 -5.15 -12.82 15.41
C VAL A 140 -6.36 -13.11 16.29
N SER A 141 -6.31 -12.64 17.54
CA SER A 141 -7.44 -12.67 18.45
C SER A 141 -8.18 -11.33 18.40
N SER A 142 -9.44 -11.37 17.97
CA SER A 142 -10.41 -10.32 18.30
C SER A 142 -11.21 -10.76 19.53
N CYS A 143 -11.86 -9.83 20.24
CA CYS A 143 -12.49 -10.02 21.56
C CYS A 143 -13.38 -11.28 21.75
N CYS A 144 -13.78 -11.97 20.69
CA CYS A 144 -14.53 -13.23 20.77
C CYS A 144 -14.12 -14.30 19.74
N ARG A 145 -13.08 -14.11 18.92
CA ARG A 145 -12.68 -15.05 17.85
C ARG A 145 -11.19 -14.98 17.57
N GLU A 146 -10.58 -16.15 17.37
CA GLU A 146 -9.26 -16.29 16.76
C GLU A 146 -9.43 -16.64 15.29
N TYR A 147 -8.67 -15.98 14.43
CA TYR A 147 -8.60 -16.33 13.02
C TYR A 147 -7.17 -16.21 12.53
N GLU A 148 -6.84 -17.01 11.53
CA GLU A 148 -5.53 -17.04 10.92
C GLU A 148 -5.46 -15.98 9.81
N VAL A 149 -4.37 -15.22 9.78
CA VAL A 149 -4.10 -14.20 8.76
C VAL A 149 -2.76 -14.48 8.11
N VAL A 150 -2.66 -14.15 6.83
CA VAL A 150 -1.39 -14.00 6.14
C VAL A 150 -1.03 -12.52 6.17
N ALA A 151 0.12 -12.20 6.75
CA ALA A 151 0.60 -10.84 6.91
C ALA A 151 2.00 -10.66 6.29
N ALA A 152 2.20 -9.53 5.63
CA ALA A 152 3.51 -9.08 5.20
C ALA A 152 4.02 -8.06 6.22
N THR A 153 5.07 -8.42 6.97
CA THR A 153 5.57 -7.64 8.11
C THR A 153 7.06 -7.35 7.95
N CYS A 154 7.46 -6.12 8.26
CA CYS A 154 8.88 -5.75 8.31
C CYS A 154 9.58 -6.40 9.51
N THR A 155 10.71 -7.07 9.28
CA THR A 155 11.47 -7.75 10.34
C THR A 155 12.18 -6.80 11.31
N GLU A 156 12.37 -5.55 10.92
CA GLU A 156 13.14 -4.57 11.70
C GLU A 156 12.25 -3.66 12.56
N CYS A 157 11.17 -3.12 11.97
CA CYS A 157 10.29 -2.17 12.65
C CYS A 157 8.90 -2.75 13.00
N ASN A 158 8.65 -4.02 12.67
CA ASN A 158 7.35 -4.70 12.85
C ASN A 158 6.16 -4.02 12.16
N ALA A 159 6.40 -3.10 11.22
CA ALA A 159 5.33 -2.48 10.45
C ALA A 159 4.67 -3.52 9.53
N ARG A 160 3.34 -3.62 9.62
CA ARG A 160 2.53 -4.47 8.75
C ARG A 160 2.19 -3.72 7.47
N LEU A 161 2.51 -4.30 6.32
CA LEU A 161 2.27 -3.72 5.00
C LEU A 161 1.02 -4.29 4.36
N PHE A 162 0.65 -5.51 4.71
CA PHE A 162 -0.51 -6.20 4.16
C PHE A 162 -1.02 -7.23 5.15
N GLU A 163 -2.33 -7.43 5.20
CA GLU A 163 -2.98 -8.49 5.95
C GLU A 163 -4.19 -9.01 5.18
N MET A 164 -4.31 -10.33 5.06
CA MET A 164 -5.52 -10.98 4.58
C MET A 164 -5.91 -12.15 5.46
N ASN A 165 -7.21 -12.41 5.56
CA ASN A 165 -7.70 -13.59 6.25
C ASN A 165 -7.28 -14.86 5.47
N ALA A 166 -6.65 -15.82 6.15
CA ALA A 166 -6.11 -17.03 5.51
C ALA A 166 -7.19 -17.87 4.81
N HIS A 167 -8.43 -17.90 5.32
CA HIS A 167 -9.52 -18.63 4.67
C HIS A 167 -9.96 -18.01 3.32
N ALA A 168 -9.73 -16.71 3.10
CA ALA A 168 -10.02 -16.06 1.83
C ALA A 168 -9.02 -16.47 0.73
N VAL A 169 -7.80 -16.87 1.12
CA VAL A 169 -6.73 -17.34 0.21
C VAL A 169 -7.05 -18.73 -0.34
N GLU A 170 -7.62 -19.60 0.51
CA GLU A 170 -8.01 -20.96 0.13
C GLU A 170 -9.20 -21.00 -0.85
N THR A 171 -10.03 -19.95 -0.88
CA THR A 171 -11.18 -19.87 -1.79
C THR A 171 -10.86 -19.22 -3.15
N ALA A 172 -9.66 -18.66 -3.31
CA ALA A 172 -9.20 -18.02 -4.54
C ALA A 172 -8.41 -18.96 -5.48
N LYS A 173 -8.29 -20.24 -5.12
CA LYS A 173 -7.60 -21.30 -5.86
C LYS A 173 -8.61 -22.30 -6.46
#